data_AF-A0A1I5DQ64-F1
#
_entry.id   AF-A0A1I5DQ64-F1
#
_cell.length_a   1.000
_cell.length_b   1.000
_cell.length_c   1.000
_cell.angle_alpha   90.00
_cell.angle_beta   90.00
_cell.angle_gamma   90.00
#
_symmetry.space_group_name_H-M   'P 1'
#
loop_
_entity.id
_entity.type
_entity.pdbx_description
1 polymer ?
#
loop_
_entity_poly.entity_id
_entity_poly.type
_entity_poly.pdbx_seq_one_letter_code
_entity_poly.pdbx_strand_id
1 'polypeptide(L)'
;MQSPEAGPAVSPTQIHLTLANFADEVVGTLARLFAYVGTLALFAMLALAGLRQLPDLRDDDPAGKPGWAVATRSRPAFALSRLDSSDKTASYTIFRHPGGGRRDILRWAGDADRPVAELEIYREGYEFDVTRPAAAGLAVQMGLDAATALEQAGLIETKFGPVALFRPSGTTACLGYLKRHEEPGLQISGFSCQGDTMPARRAAIACTLNRLTLLTSGNEPTLAELFAHAELKRRACDAQGSADWLVGAANAQLRGTL
;
A
#
# COMPACT_ATOMS: atom_id res chain seq x y z
N MET A 1 88.69 65.28 -11.58
CA MET A 1 87.49 66.07 -11.92
C MET A 1 86.28 65.18 -11.65
N GLN A 2 85.58 65.42 -10.55
CA GLN A 2 84.33 64.76 -10.20
C GLN A 2 83.17 65.62 -10.71
N SER A 3 82.25 65.01 -11.46
CA SER A 3 80.88 65.50 -11.63
C SER A 3 79.96 64.46 -11.00
N PRO A 4 79.20 64.81 -9.94
CA PRO A 4 78.08 63.99 -9.51
C PRO A 4 76.86 64.35 -10.35
N GLU A 5 76.34 63.40 -11.13
CA GLU A 5 75.01 63.52 -11.73
C GLU A 5 73.95 63.52 -10.63
N ALA A 6 73.19 64.61 -10.54
CA ALA A 6 72.03 64.71 -9.68
C ALA A 6 70.92 63.80 -10.23
N GLY A 7 70.65 62.70 -9.53
CA GLY A 7 69.46 61.88 -9.79
C GLY A 7 68.18 62.72 -9.58
N PRO A 8 67.15 62.59 -10.43
CA PRO A 8 65.94 63.40 -10.32
C PRO A 8 65.26 63.12 -8.96
N ALA A 9 65.10 64.16 -8.16
CA ALA A 9 64.37 64.09 -6.90
C ALA A 9 62.88 63.82 -7.18
N VAL A 10 62.43 62.62 -6.86
CA VAL A 10 61.02 62.24 -6.90
C VAL A 10 60.24 63.18 -5.99
N SER A 11 59.28 63.91 -6.55
CA SER A 11 58.50 64.89 -5.78
C SER A 11 57.47 64.16 -4.92
N PRO A 12 57.19 64.60 -3.67
CA PRO A 12 56.20 63.95 -2.80
C PRO A 12 54.80 63.88 -3.45
N THR A 13 54.45 64.85 -4.29
CA THR A 13 53.22 64.85 -5.11
C THR A 13 53.15 63.70 -6.11
N GLN A 14 54.27 63.25 -6.68
CA GLN A 14 54.29 62.10 -7.58
C GLN A 14 54.04 60.80 -6.82
N ILE A 15 54.59 60.66 -5.61
CA ILE A 15 54.37 59.50 -4.74
C ILE A 15 52.90 59.42 -4.31
N HIS A 16 52.27 60.56 -3.99
CA HIS A 16 50.85 60.59 -3.63
C HIS A 16 49.94 60.21 -4.81
N LEU A 17 50.25 60.66 -6.03
CA LEU A 17 49.47 60.33 -7.23
C LEU A 17 49.62 58.85 -7.63
N THR A 18 50.82 58.28 -7.53
CA THR A 18 51.02 56.85 -7.81
C THR A 18 50.34 55.97 -6.76
N LEU A 19 50.35 56.37 -5.48
CA LEU A 19 49.64 55.66 -4.41
C LEU A 19 48.12 55.73 -4.59
N ALA A 20 47.59 56.89 -4.99
CA ALA A 20 46.17 57.07 -5.25
C ALA A 20 45.69 56.25 -6.47
N ASN A 21 46.49 56.22 -7.55
CA ASN A 21 46.19 55.41 -8.73
C ASN A 21 46.22 53.90 -8.42
N PHE A 22 47.19 53.45 -7.62
CA PHE A 22 47.27 52.07 -7.15
C PHE A 22 46.08 51.71 -6.24
N ALA A 23 45.67 52.62 -5.35
CA ALA A 23 44.50 52.41 -4.50
C ALA A 23 43.21 52.26 -5.31
N ASP A 24 43.03 53.08 -6.36
CA ASP A 24 41.85 53.00 -7.24
C ASP A 24 41.81 51.68 -8.03
N GLU A 25 42.97 51.21 -8.49
CA GLU A 25 43.10 49.91 -9.17
C GLU A 25 42.81 48.71 -8.24
N VAL A 26 43.28 48.77 -6.99
CA VAL A 26 42.99 47.76 -5.96
C VAL A 26 41.50 47.76 -5.59
N VAL A 27 40.89 48.93 -5.44
CA VAL A 27 39.46 49.04 -5.15
C VAL A 27 38.64 48.53 -6.34
N GLY A 28 39.02 48.87 -7.57
CA GLY A 28 38.37 48.40 -8.79
C GLY A 28 38.45 46.88 -8.96
N THR A 29 39.61 46.28 -8.69
CA THR A 29 39.79 44.82 -8.76
C THR A 29 39.03 44.09 -7.66
N LEU A 30 39.01 44.62 -6.42
CA LEU A 30 38.20 44.07 -5.33
C LEU A 30 36.70 44.17 -5.64
N ALA A 31 36.22 45.31 -6.15
CA ALA A 31 34.82 45.49 -6.52
C ALA A 31 34.37 44.48 -7.59
N ARG A 32 35.21 44.24 -8.61
CA ARG A 32 34.95 43.21 -9.63
C ARG A 32 34.94 41.80 -9.03
N LEU A 33 35.88 41.50 -8.14
CA LEU A 33 35.93 40.20 -7.46
C LEU A 33 34.64 39.94 -6.67
N PHE A 34 34.17 40.91 -5.89
CA PHE A 34 32.90 40.79 -5.15
C PHE A 34 31.70 40.63 -6.09
N ALA A 35 31.67 41.33 -7.23
CA ALA A 35 30.61 41.16 -8.22
C ALA A 35 30.61 39.74 -8.82
N TYR A 36 31.79 39.19 -9.14
CA TYR A 36 31.89 37.81 -9.65
C TYR A 36 31.50 36.75 -8.62
N VAL A 37 31.93 36.90 -7.36
CA VAL A 37 31.52 35.98 -6.29
C VAL A 37 30.02 36.09 -6.02
N GLY A 38 29.46 37.31 -6.00
CA GLY A 38 28.03 37.54 -5.81
C GLY A 38 27.17 36.93 -6.92
N THR A 39 27.59 37.08 -8.18
CA THR A 39 26.89 36.47 -9.33
C THR A 39 26.96 34.94 -9.29
N LEU A 40 28.13 34.35 -8.98
CA LEU A 40 28.25 32.90 -8.81
C LEU A 40 27.39 32.36 -7.66
N ALA A 41 27.34 33.07 -6.54
CA ALA A 41 26.50 32.71 -5.40
C ALA A 41 25.01 32.77 -5.76
N LEU A 42 24.58 33.78 -6.54
CA LEU A 42 23.23 33.89 -7.04
C LEU A 42 22.87 32.71 -7.96
N PHE A 43 23.75 32.37 -8.92
CA PHE A 43 23.55 31.21 -9.78
C PHE A 43 23.47 29.90 -8.98
N ALA A 44 24.33 29.72 -7.98
CA ALA A 44 24.28 28.55 -7.11
C ALA A 44 22.96 28.47 -6.33
N MET A 45 22.47 29.59 -5.77
CA MET A 45 21.19 29.65 -5.06
C MET A 45 20.01 29.38 -5.98
N LEU A 46 19.99 29.96 -7.19
CA LEU A 46 18.94 29.72 -8.18
C LEU A 46 18.95 28.26 -8.67
N ALA A 47 20.12 27.67 -8.90
CA ALA A 47 20.25 26.26 -9.25
C ALA A 47 19.72 25.35 -8.13
N LEU A 48 20.05 25.65 -6.86
CA LEU A 48 19.54 24.90 -5.71
C LEU A 48 18.02 25.03 -5.57
N ALA A 49 17.48 26.23 -5.77
CA ALA A 49 16.06 26.51 -5.73
C ALA A 49 15.30 25.78 -6.84
N GLY A 50 15.85 25.79 -8.07
CA GLY A 50 15.32 25.04 -9.21
C GLY A 50 15.36 23.53 -8.97
N LEU A 51 16.45 23.00 -8.39
CA LEU A 51 16.56 21.58 -8.04
C LEU A 51 15.49 21.15 -7.01
N ARG A 52 15.16 22.02 -6.06
CA ARG A 52 14.11 21.76 -5.05
C ARG A 52 12.69 21.83 -5.63
N GLN A 53 12.50 22.46 -6.79
CA GLN A 53 11.20 22.62 -7.45
C GLN A 53 10.96 21.57 -8.54
N LEU A 54 11.98 20.78 -8.89
CA LEU A 54 11.77 19.62 -9.74
C LEU A 54 10.93 18.59 -8.98
N PRO A 55 9.83 18.07 -9.55
CA PRO A 55 9.19 16.88 -9.00
C PRO A 55 10.25 15.77 -8.95
N ASP A 56 10.30 15.05 -7.83
CA ASP A 56 11.26 13.98 -7.60
C ASP A 56 11.16 12.94 -8.73
N LEU A 57 12.07 13.01 -9.71
CA LEU A 57 12.31 11.97 -10.71
C LEU A 57 13.36 10.98 -10.20
N ARG A 58 13.53 10.92 -8.87
CA ARG A 58 14.52 10.10 -8.19
C ARG A 58 13.81 8.91 -7.56
N ASP A 59 13.49 7.94 -8.41
CA ASP A 59 13.13 6.58 -8.01
C ASP A 59 14.40 5.78 -7.65
N ASP A 60 15.29 6.41 -6.86
CA ASP A 60 16.55 5.87 -6.33
C ASP A 60 16.60 6.11 -4.82
N ASP A 61 15.55 5.69 -4.12
CA ASP A 61 15.68 5.28 -2.73
C ASP A 61 16.54 3.99 -2.73
N PRO A 62 17.55 3.85 -1.84
CA PRO A 62 18.38 2.66 -1.81
C PRO A 62 17.48 1.45 -1.58
N ALA A 63 17.39 0.58 -2.59
CA ALA A 63 16.49 -0.58 -2.71
C ALA A 63 16.11 -1.18 -1.34
N GLY A 64 15.08 -0.59 -0.72
CA GLY A 64 14.35 -1.23 0.34
C GLY A 64 13.81 -2.51 -0.26
N LYS A 65 14.04 -3.63 0.44
CA LYS A 65 13.66 -5.01 0.06
C LYS A 65 12.53 -5.02 -0.98
N PRO A 66 12.70 -5.68 -2.15
CA PRO A 66 11.72 -5.65 -3.23
C PRO A 66 10.31 -5.89 -2.69
N GLY A 67 9.54 -4.81 -2.54
CA GLY A 67 8.26 -4.81 -1.85
C GLY A 67 7.12 -5.14 -2.81
N TRP A 68 5.90 -5.17 -2.27
CA TRP A 68 4.69 -5.27 -3.07
C TRP A 68 4.55 -4.06 -3.98
N ALA A 69 4.49 -4.28 -5.30
CA ALA A 69 4.32 -3.23 -6.30
C ALA A 69 2.95 -3.35 -6.99
N VAL A 70 2.30 -2.21 -7.23
CA VAL A 70 1.02 -2.16 -7.97
C VAL A 70 1.25 -2.55 -9.42
N ALA A 71 0.52 -3.56 -9.90
CA ALA A 71 0.62 -4.07 -11.25
C ALA A 71 -0.49 -3.51 -12.15
N THR A 72 -0.34 -2.25 -12.58
CA THR A 72 -1.35 -1.49 -13.37
C THR A 72 -1.73 -2.12 -14.71
N ARG A 73 -0.88 -2.98 -15.30
CA ARG A 73 -1.15 -3.66 -16.58
C ARG A 73 -1.64 -5.10 -16.43
N SER A 74 -1.81 -5.60 -15.21
CA SER A 74 -2.28 -6.98 -14.99
C SER A 74 -3.79 -7.10 -15.20
N ARG A 75 -4.23 -8.20 -15.78
CA ARG A 75 -5.66 -8.52 -15.93
C ARG A 75 -6.22 -9.11 -14.63
N PRO A 76 -7.47 -8.80 -14.25
CA PRO A 76 -8.16 -9.45 -13.14
C PRO A 76 -8.20 -10.97 -13.32
N ALA A 77 -7.80 -11.70 -12.27
CA ALA A 77 -7.89 -13.16 -12.24
C ALA A 77 -9.20 -13.65 -11.62
N PHE A 78 -9.89 -12.78 -10.87
CA PHE A 78 -11.08 -13.11 -10.10
C PHE A 78 -12.17 -12.07 -10.34
N ALA A 79 -13.41 -12.51 -10.22
CA ALA A 79 -14.58 -11.64 -10.24
C ALA A 79 -15.61 -12.12 -9.23
N LEU A 80 -16.52 -11.23 -8.82
CA LEU A 80 -17.77 -11.65 -8.19
C LEU A 80 -18.85 -11.74 -9.27
N SER A 81 -19.57 -12.86 -9.33
CA SER A 81 -20.79 -12.97 -10.13
C SER A 81 -21.77 -11.88 -9.69
N ARG A 82 -22.01 -10.89 -10.58
CA ARG A 82 -22.77 -9.64 -10.38
C ARG A 82 -23.54 -9.59 -9.05
N LEU A 83 -23.02 -8.82 -8.09
CA LEU A 83 -23.91 -8.19 -7.11
C LEU A 83 -24.92 -7.36 -7.91
N ASP A 84 -26.18 -7.34 -7.47
CA ASP A 84 -27.20 -6.50 -8.07
C ASP A 84 -26.65 -5.08 -8.26
N SER A 85 -27.04 -4.47 -9.38
CA SER A 85 -26.50 -3.23 -9.96
C SER A 85 -26.61 -1.97 -9.08
N SER A 86 -26.86 -2.11 -7.77
CA SER A 86 -26.94 -1.04 -6.78
C SER A 86 -25.68 -0.88 -5.92
N ASP A 87 -24.80 -1.89 -5.82
CA ASP A 87 -23.62 -1.78 -4.96
C ASP A 87 -22.44 -1.15 -5.70
N LYS A 88 -22.15 0.08 -5.26
CA LYS A 88 -21.08 0.98 -5.70
C LYS A 88 -19.76 0.24 -5.96
N THR A 89 -19.13 0.66 -7.06
CA THR A 89 -17.81 0.33 -7.60
C THR A 89 -16.90 -0.46 -6.67
N ALA A 90 -16.79 -1.76 -6.92
CA ALA A 90 -15.67 -2.55 -6.40
C ALA A 90 -14.38 -2.07 -7.09
N SER A 91 -13.48 -1.39 -6.38
CA SER A 91 -12.15 -1.13 -6.93
C SER A 91 -11.35 -2.43 -6.93
N TYR A 92 -10.65 -2.70 -8.03
CA TYR A 92 -9.83 -3.90 -8.20
C TYR A 92 -8.36 -3.50 -8.33
N THR A 93 -7.54 -3.86 -7.35
CA THR A 93 -6.11 -3.55 -7.34
C THR A 93 -5.28 -4.82 -7.29
N ILE A 94 -4.25 -4.90 -8.12
CA ILE A 94 -3.36 -6.05 -8.21
C ILE A 94 -1.99 -5.62 -7.69
N PHE A 95 -1.43 -6.38 -6.76
CA PHE A 95 -0.05 -6.26 -6.33
C PHE A 95 0.74 -7.49 -6.74
N ARG A 96 2.00 -7.28 -7.13
CA ARG A 96 2.95 -8.35 -7.40
C ARG A 96 4.17 -8.17 -6.51
N HIS A 97 4.67 -9.29 -6.03
CA HIS A 97 5.91 -9.35 -5.29
C HIS A 97 7.00 -9.95 -6.20
N PRO A 98 8.24 -9.45 -6.17
CA PRO A 98 9.34 -10.04 -6.95
C PRO A 98 9.66 -11.49 -6.58
N GLY A 99 9.26 -11.93 -5.38
CA GLY A 99 9.26 -13.33 -4.95
C GLY A 99 8.20 -14.22 -5.64
N GLY A 100 7.39 -13.69 -6.56
CA GLY A 100 6.39 -14.45 -7.31
C GLY A 100 4.97 -14.34 -6.74
N GLY A 101 4.82 -13.79 -5.53
CA GLY A 101 3.51 -13.56 -4.92
C GLY A 101 2.62 -12.62 -5.72
N ARG A 102 1.31 -12.86 -5.65
CA ARG A 102 0.30 -11.99 -6.25
C ARG A 102 -0.84 -11.75 -5.25
N ARG A 103 -1.24 -10.50 -5.09
CA ARG A 103 -2.44 -10.13 -4.32
C ARG A 103 -3.44 -9.45 -5.22
N ASP A 104 -4.68 -9.92 -5.19
CA ASP A 104 -5.80 -9.31 -5.86
C ASP A 104 -6.77 -8.78 -4.80
N ILE A 105 -6.97 -7.47 -4.75
CA ILE A 105 -7.77 -6.80 -3.73
C ILE A 105 -9.01 -6.19 -4.38
N LEU A 106 -10.19 -6.58 -3.89
CA LEU A 106 -11.49 -6.03 -4.22
C LEU A 106 -11.99 -5.21 -3.01
N ARG A 107 -12.30 -3.92 -3.20
CA ARG A 107 -12.81 -3.04 -2.13
C ARG A 107 -14.15 -2.47 -2.51
N TRP A 108 -15.12 -2.56 -1.60
CA TRP A 108 -16.43 -1.90 -1.72
C TRP A 108 -16.49 -0.70 -0.78
N ALA A 109 -16.83 0.45 -1.33
CA ALA A 109 -17.05 1.68 -0.57
C ALA A 109 -18.54 1.91 -0.33
N GLY A 110 -18.88 2.30 0.91
CA GLY A 110 -20.23 2.67 1.29
C GLY A 110 -20.52 4.15 1.04
N ASP A 111 -21.41 4.71 1.83
CA ASP A 111 -21.63 6.15 1.86
C ASP A 111 -20.42 6.87 2.47
N ALA A 112 -20.07 8.03 1.89
CA ALA A 112 -18.87 8.82 2.23
C ALA A 112 -17.53 8.11 1.94
N ASP A 113 -17.47 7.24 0.93
CA ASP A 113 -16.23 6.62 0.40
C ASP A 113 -15.44 5.78 1.43
N ARG A 114 -16.07 5.42 2.55
CA ARG A 114 -15.46 4.53 3.55
C ARG A 114 -15.57 3.08 3.12
N PRO A 115 -14.50 2.26 3.25
CA PRO A 115 -14.56 0.86 2.87
C PRO A 115 -15.52 0.11 3.81
N VAL A 116 -16.58 -0.46 3.23
CA VAL A 116 -17.59 -1.25 3.95
C VAL A 116 -17.34 -2.75 3.84
N ALA A 117 -16.57 -3.16 2.83
CA ALA A 117 -16.09 -4.52 2.70
C ALA A 117 -14.81 -4.57 1.87
N GLU A 118 -14.01 -5.59 2.11
CA GLU A 118 -12.81 -5.90 1.35
C GLU A 118 -12.66 -7.42 1.19
N LEU A 119 -12.10 -7.82 0.06
CA LEU A 119 -11.70 -9.18 -0.26
C LEU A 119 -10.30 -9.13 -0.87
N GLU A 120 -9.33 -9.73 -0.18
CA GLU A 120 -7.98 -9.97 -0.64
C GLU A 120 -7.81 -11.45 -0.97
N ILE A 121 -7.24 -11.72 -2.14
CA ILE A 121 -6.86 -13.05 -2.60
C ILE A 121 -5.35 -13.02 -2.80
N TYR A 122 -4.63 -13.64 -1.88
CA TYR A 122 -3.18 -13.73 -1.88
C TYR A 122 -2.75 -15.10 -2.37
N ARG A 123 -2.06 -15.13 -3.51
CA ARG A 123 -1.30 -16.27 -4.02
C ARG A 123 0.13 -16.18 -3.53
N GLU A 124 0.53 -17.20 -2.80
CA GLU A 124 1.81 -17.29 -2.10
C GLU A 124 2.97 -17.41 -3.11
N GLY A 125 4.01 -16.58 -2.93
CA GLY A 125 5.29 -16.72 -3.62
C GLY A 125 6.40 -17.12 -2.66
N TYR A 126 7.66 -17.03 -3.11
CA TYR A 126 8.82 -17.32 -2.26
C TYR A 126 8.97 -16.36 -1.07
N GLU A 127 8.27 -15.22 -1.09
CA GLU A 127 8.24 -14.30 0.06
C GLU A 127 7.37 -14.77 1.22
N PHE A 128 6.61 -15.83 1.00
CA PHE A 128 5.67 -16.34 1.98
C PHE A 128 6.37 -16.91 3.20
N ASP A 129 5.96 -16.44 4.37
CA ASP A 129 6.48 -16.89 5.66
C ASP A 129 5.41 -17.73 6.37
N VAL A 130 5.56 -19.05 6.30
CA VAL A 130 4.65 -20.02 6.94
C VAL A 130 4.59 -19.86 8.46
N THR A 131 5.62 -19.27 9.07
CA THR A 131 5.69 -19.07 10.52
C THR A 131 4.83 -17.90 10.98
N ARG A 132 4.46 -16.98 10.08
CA ARG A 132 3.56 -15.88 10.41
C ARG A 132 2.12 -16.39 10.55
N PRO A 133 1.40 -16.00 11.62
CA PRO A 133 -0.01 -16.30 11.74
C PRO A 133 -0.77 -15.80 10.51
N ALA A 134 -1.63 -16.63 9.93
CA ALA A 134 -2.36 -16.25 8.72
C ALA A 134 -3.33 -15.07 8.94
N ALA A 135 -3.76 -14.82 10.18
CA ALA A 135 -4.55 -13.65 10.57
C ALA A 135 -3.69 -12.39 10.83
N ALA A 136 -2.36 -12.49 10.76
CA ALA A 136 -1.48 -11.34 10.90
C ALA A 136 -1.75 -10.34 9.78
N GLY A 137 -2.06 -9.09 10.15
CA GLY A 137 -2.42 -8.03 9.22
C GLY A 137 -3.92 -7.88 8.96
N LEU A 138 -4.77 -8.82 9.41
CA LEU A 138 -6.23 -8.70 9.24
C LEU A 138 -6.79 -7.47 9.97
N ALA A 139 -6.25 -7.11 11.13
CA ALA A 139 -6.63 -5.88 11.84
C ALA A 139 -6.33 -4.62 11.02
N VAL A 140 -5.14 -4.55 10.43
CA VAL A 140 -4.74 -3.44 9.53
C VAL A 140 -5.63 -3.40 8.30
N GLN A 141 -5.97 -4.56 7.73
CA GLN A 141 -6.90 -4.67 6.61
C GLN A 141 -8.28 -4.08 6.97
N MET A 142 -8.75 -4.30 8.20
CA MET A 142 -9.99 -3.73 8.74
C MET A 142 -9.91 -2.23 9.09
N GLY A 143 -8.77 -1.57 8.83
CA GLY A 143 -8.55 -0.16 9.19
C GLY A 143 -8.31 0.07 10.69
N LEU A 144 -7.89 -0.97 11.41
CA LEU A 144 -7.58 -0.91 12.84
C LEU A 144 -6.07 -0.83 13.05
N ASP A 145 -5.65 -0.45 14.26
CA ASP A 145 -4.24 -0.48 14.64
C ASP A 145 -3.69 -1.92 14.59
N ALA A 146 -2.43 -2.09 14.19
CA ALA A 146 -1.80 -3.40 14.07
C ALA A 146 -1.74 -4.17 15.40
N ALA A 147 -1.74 -3.48 16.54
CA ALA A 147 -1.79 -4.08 17.87
C ALA A 147 -3.21 -4.46 18.32
N THR A 148 -4.24 -4.13 17.52
CA THR A 148 -5.64 -4.46 17.85
C THR A 148 -5.82 -5.98 17.86
N ALA A 149 -6.19 -6.52 19.03
CA ALA A 149 -6.49 -7.93 19.17
C ALA A 149 -7.77 -8.30 18.41
N LEU A 150 -7.70 -9.42 17.67
CA LEU A 150 -8.85 -10.03 17.01
C LEU A 150 -9.25 -11.30 17.73
N GLU A 151 -10.51 -11.38 18.12
CA GLU A 151 -11.12 -12.55 18.74
C GLU A 151 -11.80 -13.41 17.67
N GLN A 152 -11.64 -14.73 17.77
CA GLN A 152 -12.32 -15.65 16.87
C GLN A 152 -13.85 -15.61 17.12
N ALA A 153 -14.60 -15.33 16.06
CA ALA A 153 -16.06 -15.17 16.06
C ALA A 153 -16.80 -16.39 15.47
N GLY A 154 -16.12 -17.54 15.40
CA GLY A 154 -16.64 -18.81 14.90
C GLY A 154 -16.31 -19.09 13.43
N LEU A 155 -17.02 -20.06 12.85
CA LEU A 155 -16.82 -20.54 11.47
C LEU A 155 -18.09 -20.35 10.64
N ILE A 156 -17.93 -20.03 9.36
CA ILE A 156 -19.04 -20.06 8.38
C ILE A 156 -18.73 -21.06 7.27
N GLU A 157 -19.78 -21.73 6.80
CA GLU A 157 -19.68 -22.61 5.65
C GLU A 157 -19.76 -21.82 4.35
N THR A 158 -18.83 -22.11 3.44
CA THR A 158 -18.77 -21.52 2.11
C THR A 158 -18.46 -22.60 1.09
N LYS A 159 -18.50 -22.26 -0.19
CA LYS A 159 -18.09 -23.17 -1.26
C LYS A 159 -16.62 -23.62 -1.17
N PHE A 160 -15.77 -22.85 -0.48
CA PHE A 160 -14.38 -23.17 -0.18
C PHE A 160 -14.24 -23.99 1.13
N GLY A 161 -15.35 -24.41 1.73
CA GLY A 161 -15.42 -25.06 3.03
C GLY A 161 -15.53 -24.06 4.20
N PRO A 162 -15.21 -24.49 5.44
CA PRO A 162 -15.30 -23.64 6.62
C PRO A 162 -14.28 -22.50 6.55
N VAL A 163 -14.74 -21.29 6.86
CA VAL A 163 -13.95 -20.05 6.90
C VAL A 163 -14.00 -19.46 8.31
N ALA A 164 -12.84 -19.10 8.84
CA ALA A 164 -12.71 -18.52 10.17
C ALA A 164 -13.12 -17.05 10.16
N LEU A 165 -13.88 -16.66 11.18
CA LEU A 165 -14.34 -15.29 11.39
C LEU A 165 -13.62 -14.66 12.57
N PHE A 166 -13.38 -13.37 12.48
CA PHE A 166 -12.64 -12.59 13.46
C PHE A 166 -13.38 -11.29 13.74
N ARG A 167 -13.50 -10.91 15.01
CA ARG A 167 -14.05 -9.62 15.42
C ARG A 167 -13.03 -8.84 16.24
N PRO A 168 -12.98 -7.51 16.13
CA PRO A 168 -12.13 -6.69 17.00
C PRO A 168 -12.64 -6.78 18.44
N SER A 169 -11.74 -6.84 19.40
CA SER A 169 -12.12 -6.69 20.81
C SER A 169 -12.74 -5.31 21.03
N GLY A 170 -13.91 -5.27 21.68
CA GLY A 170 -14.59 -4.02 22.04
C GLY A 170 -15.42 -3.35 20.93
N THR A 171 -15.46 -3.88 19.70
CA THR A 171 -16.34 -3.35 18.64
C THR A 171 -17.07 -4.46 17.91
N THR A 172 -18.30 -4.18 17.50
CA THR A 172 -19.14 -5.09 16.72
C THR A 172 -19.51 -4.47 15.38
N ALA A 173 -18.66 -3.62 14.79
CA ALA A 173 -19.01 -2.96 13.52
C ALA A 173 -18.74 -3.85 12.30
N CYS A 174 -17.56 -4.49 12.25
CA CYS A 174 -17.12 -5.24 11.08
C CYS A 174 -16.63 -6.63 11.47
N LEU A 175 -16.78 -7.59 10.56
CA LEU A 175 -16.36 -8.97 10.76
C LEU A 175 -15.28 -9.31 9.73
N GLY A 176 -14.08 -9.64 10.22
CA GLY A 176 -12.98 -10.15 9.41
C GLY A 176 -13.18 -11.63 9.11
N TYR A 177 -12.62 -12.10 8.01
CA TYR A 177 -12.64 -13.51 7.63
C TYR A 177 -11.31 -13.91 7.00
N LEU A 178 -10.98 -15.20 7.14
CA LEU A 178 -9.75 -15.78 6.63
C LEU A 178 -9.94 -17.26 6.28
N LYS A 179 -9.46 -17.63 5.11
CA LYS A 179 -9.36 -19.00 4.62
C LYS A 179 -8.00 -19.18 3.97
N ARG A 180 -7.23 -20.17 4.41
CA ARG A 180 -6.00 -20.61 3.73
C ARG A 180 -6.22 -21.98 3.10
N HIS A 181 -5.64 -22.16 1.93
CA HIS A 181 -5.45 -23.43 1.24
C HIS A 181 -3.94 -23.64 1.13
N GLU A 182 -3.47 -24.85 1.47
CA GLU A 182 -2.05 -25.21 1.35
C GLU A 182 -1.72 -25.62 -0.10
N GLU A 183 -2.64 -26.35 -0.74
CA GLU A 183 -2.56 -26.74 -2.14
C GLU A 183 -3.86 -26.32 -2.86
N PRO A 184 -3.84 -25.30 -3.73
CA PRO A 184 -2.73 -24.36 -4.00
C PRO A 184 -2.43 -23.46 -2.80
N GLY A 185 -1.21 -22.91 -2.72
CA GLY A 185 -0.81 -21.87 -1.76
C GLY A 185 -1.59 -20.57 -1.96
N LEU A 186 -2.79 -20.53 -1.39
CA LEU A 186 -3.80 -19.50 -1.60
C LEU A 186 -4.43 -19.10 -0.28
N GLN A 187 -4.41 -17.80 0.01
CA GLN A 187 -5.11 -17.21 1.13
C GLN A 187 -6.20 -16.27 0.65
N ILE A 188 -7.41 -16.44 1.16
CA ILE A 188 -8.57 -15.59 0.94
C ILE A 188 -8.89 -14.91 2.28
N SER A 189 -8.75 -13.59 2.36
CA SER A 189 -9.01 -12.82 3.58
C SER A 189 -9.76 -11.54 3.28
N GLY A 190 -10.32 -10.91 4.30
CA GLY A 190 -11.00 -9.64 4.14
C GLY A 190 -11.91 -9.32 5.30
N PHE A 191 -12.78 -8.34 5.10
CA PHE A 191 -13.78 -7.98 6.10
C PHE A 191 -15.08 -7.53 5.45
N SER A 192 -16.16 -7.56 6.22
CA SER A 192 -17.43 -6.96 5.85
C SER A 192 -18.10 -6.32 7.05
N CYS A 193 -18.55 -5.09 6.86
CA CYS A 193 -19.39 -4.34 7.79
C CYS A 193 -20.87 -4.35 7.34
N GLN A 194 -21.21 -5.13 6.30
CA GLN A 194 -22.55 -5.14 5.70
C GLN A 194 -23.55 -5.91 6.57
N GLY A 195 -24.55 -5.22 7.08
CA GLY A 195 -25.64 -5.78 7.88
C GLY A 195 -25.53 -5.43 9.37
N ASP A 196 -26.66 -5.08 9.97
CA ASP A 196 -26.68 -4.57 11.35
C ASP A 196 -26.46 -5.68 12.40
N THR A 197 -26.87 -6.90 12.07
CA THR A 197 -26.78 -8.06 12.97
C THR A 197 -25.61 -8.97 12.61
N MET A 198 -25.10 -9.70 13.61
CA MET A 198 -24.06 -10.72 13.40
C MET A 198 -24.45 -11.77 12.34
N PRO A 199 -25.68 -12.35 12.36
CA PRO A 199 -26.12 -13.26 11.31
C PRO A 199 -26.13 -12.62 9.91
N ALA A 200 -26.58 -11.36 9.78
CA ALA A 200 -26.58 -10.66 8.49
C ALA A 200 -25.17 -10.48 7.93
N ARG A 201 -24.20 -10.10 8.78
CA ARG A 201 -22.79 -9.99 8.38
C ARG A 201 -22.17 -11.32 7.96
N ARG A 202 -22.48 -12.40 8.67
CA ARG A 202 -22.05 -13.76 8.30
C ARG A 202 -22.62 -14.16 6.95
N ALA A 203 -23.89 -13.88 6.70
CA ALA A 203 -24.54 -14.16 5.42
C ALA A 203 -23.95 -13.33 4.27
N ALA A 204 -23.63 -12.05 4.50
CA ALA A 204 -22.96 -11.21 3.52
C ALA A 204 -21.58 -11.77 3.13
N ILE A 205 -20.76 -12.15 4.10
CA ILE A 205 -19.44 -12.77 3.84
C ILE A 205 -19.60 -14.09 3.09
N ALA A 206 -20.48 -14.97 3.55
CA ALA A 206 -20.73 -16.26 2.89
C ALA A 206 -21.18 -16.06 1.45
N CYS A 207 -22.03 -15.05 1.19
CA CYS A 207 -22.48 -14.74 -0.15
C CYS A 207 -21.34 -14.26 -1.05
N THR A 208 -20.55 -13.28 -0.59
CA THR A 208 -19.39 -12.78 -1.32
C THR A 208 -18.45 -13.91 -1.74
N LEU A 209 -18.13 -14.81 -0.80
CA LEU A 209 -17.27 -15.96 -1.06
C LEU A 209 -17.92 -16.97 -2.01
N ASN A 210 -19.22 -17.26 -1.86
CA ASN A 210 -19.92 -18.17 -2.78
C ASN A 210 -20.01 -17.63 -4.21
N ARG A 211 -20.05 -16.30 -4.40
CA ARG A 211 -20.09 -15.65 -5.71
C ARG A 211 -18.71 -15.43 -6.35
N LEU A 212 -17.61 -15.73 -5.65
CA LEU A 212 -16.25 -15.51 -6.13
C LEU A 212 -15.86 -16.49 -7.24
N THR A 213 -15.75 -16.03 -8.47
CA THR A 213 -15.41 -16.86 -9.64
C THR A 213 -13.99 -16.59 -10.11
N LEU A 214 -13.29 -17.65 -10.53
CA LEU A 214 -12.01 -17.56 -11.21
C LEU A 214 -12.23 -17.24 -12.69
N LEU A 215 -11.62 -16.16 -13.18
CA LEU A 215 -11.63 -15.76 -14.59
C LEU A 215 -10.48 -16.39 -15.36
N THR A 216 -9.31 -16.46 -14.74
CA THR A 216 -8.12 -17.08 -15.33
C THR A 216 -7.21 -17.63 -14.25
N SER A 217 -6.80 -18.88 -14.39
CA SER A 217 -5.80 -19.54 -13.53
C SER A 217 -4.36 -19.27 -13.96
N GLY A 218 -4.13 -18.61 -15.10
CA GLY A 218 -2.80 -18.55 -15.70
C GLY A 218 -2.23 -19.96 -15.93
N ASN A 219 -1.05 -20.21 -15.36
CA ASN A 219 -0.36 -21.51 -15.46
C ASN A 219 -0.51 -22.37 -14.19
N GLU A 220 -1.52 -22.12 -13.35
CA GLU A 220 -1.75 -22.86 -12.10
C GLU A 220 -2.96 -23.82 -12.21
N PRO A 221 -2.75 -25.10 -12.54
CA PRO A 221 -3.85 -26.05 -12.71
C PRO A 221 -4.56 -26.37 -11.39
N THR A 222 -3.83 -26.44 -10.27
CA THR A 222 -4.39 -26.69 -8.94
C THR A 222 -5.32 -25.57 -8.48
N LEU A 223 -5.06 -24.32 -8.90
CA LEU A 223 -5.97 -23.20 -8.67
C LEU A 223 -7.27 -23.35 -9.46
N ALA A 224 -7.19 -23.75 -10.73
CA ALA A 224 -8.37 -24.02 -11.55
C ALA A 224 -9.20 -25.16 -10.95
N GLU A 225 -8.55 -26.22 -10.50
CA GLU A 225 -9.18 -27.38 -9.87
C GLU A 225 -9.86 -27.03 -8.55
N LEU A 226 -9.21 -26.24 -7.68
CA LEU A 226 -9.80 -25.78 -6.42
C LEU A 226 -11.12 -25.04 -6.68
N PHE A 227 -11.11 -24.11 -7.64
CA PHE A 227 -12.31 -23.34 -7.97
C PHE A 227 -13.38 -24.19 -8.65
N ALA A 228 -13.02 -25.13 -9.52
CA ALA A 228 -13.97 -26.05 -10.13
C ALA A 228 -14.69 -26.90 -9.08
N HIS A 229 -13.96 -27.47 -8.12
CA HIS A 229 -14.54 -28.22 -7.00
C HIS A 229 -15.38 -27.34 -6.07
N ALA A 230 -14.95 -26.10 -5.85
CA ALA A 230 -15.72 -25.15 -5.06
C ALA A 230 -17.04 -24.78 -5.73
N GLU A 231 -17.09 -24.56 -7.05
CA GLU A 231 -18.34 -24.24 -7.76
C GLU A 231 -19.41 -25.34 -7.61
N LEU A 232 -19.02 -26.62 -7.48
CA LEU A 232 -19.96 -27.72 -7.20
C LEU A 232 -20.68 -27.56 -5.85
N LYS A 233 -20.04 -26.86 -4.90
CA LYS A 233 -20.57 -26.60 -3.55
C LYS A 233 -21.19 -25.20 -3.42
N ARG A 234 -21.30 -24.45 -4.52
CA ARG A 234 -21.84 -23.10 -4.50
C ARG A 234 -23.30 -23.11 -4.06
N ARG A 235 -23.59 -22.36 -2.99
CA ARG A 235 -24.96 -22.10 -2.51
C ARG A 235 -25.46 -20.77 -3.06
N ALA A 236 -26.78 -20.68 -3.24
CA ALA A 236 -27.43 -19.42 -3.59
C ALA A 236 -27.26 -18.40 -2.46
N CYS A 237 -27.24 -17.12 -2.84
CA CYS A 237 -27.27 -16.01 -1.91
C CYS A 237 -28.70 -15.50 -1.80
N ASP A 238 -29.57 -16.24 -1.12
CA ASP A 238 -30.93 -15.75 -0.89
C ASP A 238 -30.94 -14.91 0.38
N ALA A 239 -31.33 -13.64 0.23
CA ALA A 239 -31.40 -12.66 1.30
C ALA A 239 -32.54 -12.91 2.31
N GLN A 240 -33.34 -13.97 2.11
CA GLN A 240 -34.41 -14.39 3.00
C GLN A 240 -34.57 -15.91 2.93
N GLY A 241 -34.40 -16.61 4.06
CA GLY A 241 -35.11 -17.87 4.27
C GLY A 241 -34.40 -19.16 3.84
N SER A 242 -33.29 -19.49 4.49
CA SER A 242 -33.14 -20.84 5.03
C SER A 242 -32.48 -20.73 6.40
N ALA A 243 -33.24 -20.18 7.34
CA ALA A 243 -33.20 -20.72 8.67
C ALA A 243 -33.70 -22.16 8.55
N ASP A 244 -32.81 -23.07 8.17
CA ASP A 244 -32.93 -24.46 8.55
C ASP A 244 -32.67 -24.49 10.07
N TRP A 245 -33.68 -24.05 10.80
CA TRP A 245 -33.72 -23.96 12.26
C TRP A 245 -33.57 -25.35 12.91
N LEU A 246 -33.54 -26.43 12.11
CA LEU A 246 -33.20 -27.76 12.55
C LEU A 246 -31.70 -28.05 12.66
N VAL A 247 -30.80 -27.24 12.07
CA VAL A 247 -29.34 -27.52 12.09
C VAL A 247 -28.55 -26.48 12.89
N GLY A 248 -29.15 -25.32 13.20
CA GLY A 248 -28.55 -24.30 14.08
C GLY A 248 -28.33 -24.75 15.53
N ALA A 249 -28.95 -25.85 15.96
CA ALA A 249 -28.77 -26.43 17.28
C ALA A 249 -27.50 -27.30 17.41
N ALA A 250 -26.81 -27.64 16.32
CA ALA A 250 -25.65 -28.54 16.37
C ALA A 250 -24.35 -27.90 16.91
N ASN A 251 -24.33 -26.58 17.16
CA ASN A 251 -23.25 -25.93 17.91
C ASN A 251 -23.52 -25.87 19.43
N ALA A 252 -24.51 -26.61 19.94
CA ALA A 252 -24.81 -26.72 21.37
C ALA A 252 -24.14 -27.93 22.06
N GLN A 253 -22.98 -28.38 21.57
CA GLN A 253 -22.27 -29.53 22.18
C GLN A 253 -20.80 -29.22 22.49
N LEU A 254 -20.59 -28.10 23.18
CA LEU A 254 -19.45 -27.88 24.07
C LEU A 254 -19.95 -27.37 25.41
N ARG A 255 -20.74 -28.19 26.10
CA ARG A 255 -20.86 -28.14 27.56
C ARG A 255 -20.43 -29.51 28.09
N GLY A 256 -19.14 -29.63 28.35
CA GLY A 256 -18.59 -30.72 29.15
C GLY A 256 -18.26 -30.22 30.55
N THR A 257 -18.56 -31.08 31.53
CA THR A 257 -18.10 -31.11 32.95
C THR A 257 -18.80 -30.09 33.87
N LEU A 258 -19.39 -30.45 35.02
CA LEU A 258 -19.27 -31.58 35.96
C LEU A 258 -20.65 -32.13 36.38
#